data_AF-A0A6F9CER8-F1
#
_entry.id   AF-A0A6F9CER8-F1
#
_cell.length_a   1.000
_cell.length_b   1.000
_cell.length_c   1.000
_cell.angle_alpha   90.00
_cell.angle_beta   90.00
_cell.angle_gamma   90.00
#
_symmetry.space_group_name_H-M   'P 1'
#
loop_
_entity.id
_entity.type
_entity.pdbx_description
1 polymer ?
#
loop_
_entity_poly.entity_id
_entity_poly.type
_entity_poly.pdbx_seq_one_letter_code
_entity_poly.pdbx_strand_id
1 'polypeptide(L)'
;GPLIGRYCGTKIPPEMTSSTGILSLSFHTDMAVAKDGFSARYNMTHKEVSDTFHCSNALGLESGKISDDQITASSSFYDNTWLPRQARLNNDNNAWTPNEDSSKEFIQVRLCGPL
;
A
#
# COMPACT_ATOMS: atom_id res chain seq x y z
N GLY A 1 -3.01 13.87 -12.32
CA GLY A 1 -3.62 13.00 -11.28
C GLY A 1 -2.94 13.26 -9.94
N PRO A 2 -3.52 12.78 -8.82
CA PRO A 2 -2.88 12.87 -7.51
C PRO A 2 -1.59 12.03 -7.46
N LEU A 3 -0.64 12.43 -6.61
CA LEU A 3 0.61 11.71 -6.39
C LEU A 3 0.33 10.41 -5.61
N ILE A 4 0.71 9.25 -6.17
CA ILE A 4 0.56 7.95 -5.49
C ILE A 4 1.64 7.76 -4.42
N GLY A 5 2.89 8.13 -4.73
CA GLY A 5 4.01 8.01 -3.81
C GLY A 5 5.31 8.56 -4.37
N ARG A 6 6.28 8.79 -3.49
CA ARG A 6 7.67 9.12 -3.81
C ARG A 6 8.55 8.01 -3.24
N TYR A 7 9.38 7.42 -4.09
CA TYR A 7 10.21 6.26 -3.74
C TYR A 7 11.68 6.59 -3.98
N CYS A 8 12.53 6.21 -3.03
CA CYS A 8 13.99 6.34 -3.09
C CYS A 8 14.67 5.25 -2.24
N GLY A 9 15.98 5.05 -2.45
CA GLY A 9 16.75 4.04 -1.75
C GLY A 9 16.64 2.64 -2.39
N THR A 10 16.76 1.60 -1.57
CA THR A 10 16.80 0.20 -2.02
C THR A 10 15.46 -0.52 -1.90
N LYS A 11 14.44 0.14 -1.35
CA LYS A 11 13.13 -0.47 -1.14
C LYS A 11 12.32 -0.45 -2.43
N ILE A 12 11.91 -1.63 -2.87
CA ILE A 12 11.10 -1.79 -4.08
C ILE A 12 9.68 -1.26 -3.81
N PRO A 13 9.13 -0.38 -4.68
CA PRO A 13 7.76 0.08 -4.56
C PRO A 13 6.73 -1.06 -4.64
N PRO A 14 5.59 -0.98 -3.94
CA PRO A 14 4.52 -1.96 -4.06
C PRO A 14 3.89 -1.93 -5.45
N GLU A 15 3.19 -3.01 -5.82
CA GLU A 15 2.43 -3.05 -7.07
C GLU A 15 1.35 -1.95 -7.09
N MET A 16 1.20 -1.29 -8.24
CA MET A 16 0.24 -0.21 -8.44
C MET A 16 -0.71 -0.55 -9.58
N THR A 17 -2.01 -0.42 -9.34
CA THR A 17 -3.05 -0.59 -10.36
C THR A 17 -3.73 0.75 -10.59
N SER A 18 -3.88 1.15 -11.85
CA SER A 18 -4.61 2.37 -12.23
C SER A 18 -5.81 2.03 -13.10
N SER A 19 -6.98 2.58 -12.77
CA SER A 19 -8.22 2.52 -13.55
C SER A 19 -8.46 3.77 -14.42
N THR A 20 -7.60 4.80 -14.30
CA THR A 20 -7.82 6.13 -14.93
C THR A 20 -7.36 6.22 -16.39
N GLY A 21 -6.75 5.16 -16.93
CA GLY A 21 -6.15 5.14 -18.26
C GLY A 21 -4.77 5.80 -18.37
N ILE A 22 -4.31 6.52 -17.34
CA ILE A 22 -2.97 7.14 -17.32
C ILE A 22 -2.27 6.82 -15.99
N LEU A 23 -1.02 6.35 -16.08
CA LEU A 23 -0.10 6.20 -14.96
C LEU A 23 1.26 6.76 -15.39
N SER A 24 1.76 7.79 -14.70
CA SER A 24 3.00 8.49 -15.06
C SER A 24 4.06 8.36 -13.98
N LEU A 25 5.32 8.22 -14.39
CA LEU A 25 6.48 8.18 -13.50
C LEU A 25 7.43 9.34 -13.83
N SER A 26 7.87 10.05 -12.79
CA SER A 26 8.86 11.12 -12.91
C SER A 26 10.14 10.74 -12.16
N PHE A 27 11.18 10.40 -12.90
CA PHE A 27 12.48 10.03 -12.34
C PHE A 27 13.39 11.25 -12.20
N HIS A 28 13.97 11.43 -11.01
CA HIS A 28 14.85 12.55 -10.69
C HIS A 28 16.14 12.00 -10.08
N THR A 29 17.28 12.43 -10.62
CA THR A 29 18.63 12.16 -10.09
C THR A 29 19.36 13.48 -9.88
N ASP A 30 20.37 13.48 -9.02
CA ASP A 30 21.31 14.59 -8.89
C ASP A 30 22.59 14.31 -9.71
N MET A 31 23.56 15.21 -9.63
CA MET A 31 24.88 15.05 -10.26
C MET A 31 25.86 14.23 -9.39
N ALA A 32 25.40 13.65 -8.27
CA ALA A 32 26.24 12.89 -7.35
C ALA A 32 26.30 11.39 -7.76
N VAL A 33 26.76 10.53 -6.83
CA VAL A 33 27.03 9.09 -7.07
C VAL A 33 25.80 8.36 -7.65
N ALA A 34 25.98 7.75 -8.82
CA ALA A 34 24.96 6.88 -9.42
C ALA A 34 24.82 5.53 -8.68
N LYS A 35 23.59 5.00 -8.69
CA LYS A 35 23.23 3.64 -8.22
C LYS A 35 22.65 2.83 -9.38
N ASP A 36 22.28 1.59 -9.12
CA ASP A 36 21.82 0.62 -10.14
C ASP A 36 20.53 1.03 -10.87
N GLY A 37 19.82 2.06 -10.40
CA GLY A 37 18.58 2.55 -11.00
C GLY A 37 17.37 1.67 -10.68
N PHE A 38 16.42 1.59 -11.61
CA PHE A 38 15.22 0.76 -11.46
C PHE A 38 14.85 0.08 -12.79
N SER A 39 14.24 -1.10 -12.67
CA SER A 39 13.56 -1.78 -13.77
C SER A 39 12.14 -2.11 -13.32
N ALA A 40 11.16 -1.79 -14.16
CA ALA A 40 9.75 -2.02 -13.85
C ALA A 40 9.03 -2.59 -15.08
N ARG A 41 7.98 -3.38 -14.83
CA ARG A 41 7.10 -3.92 -15.87
C ARG A 41 5.69 -3.41 -15.63
N TYR A 42 4.96 -3.19 -16.72
CA TYR A 42 3.54 -2.85 -16.67
C TYR A 42 2.76 -3.82 -17.56
N ASN A 43 1.53 -4.10 -17.17
CA ASN A 43 0.56 -4.86 -17.96
C ASN A 43 -0.76 -4.09 -18.00
N MET A 44 -1.43 -4.08 -19.15
CA MET A 44 -2.76 -3.51 -19.30
C MET A 44 -3.78 -4.63 -19.50
N THR A 45 -4.80 -4.68 -18.65
CA THR A 45 -5.85 -5.71 -18.70
C THR A 45 -7.19 -5.07 -18.93
N HIS A 46 -7.99 -5.63 -19.83
CA HIS A 46 -9.41 -5.27 -19.95
C HIS A 46 -10.16 -5.84 -18.75
N LYS A 47 -10.89 -4.99 -18.02
CA LYS A 47 -11.68 -5.41 -16.87
C LYS A 47 -13.16 -5.36 -17.24
N GLU A 48 -13.74 -6.53 -17.48
CA GLU A 48 -15.19 -6.66 -17.66
C GLU A 48 -15.87 -6.66 -16.28
N VAL A 49 -16.87 -5.81 -16.13
CA VAL A 49 -17.71 -5.78 -14.94
C VAL A 49 -18.99 -6.52 -15.28
N SER A 50 -19.22 -7.63 -14.58
CA SER A 50 -20.44 -8.42 -14.75
C SER A 50 -21.66 -7.64 -14.26
N ASP A 51 -22.83 -7.85 -14.88
CA ASP A 51 -24.10 -7.27 -14.44
C ASP A 51 -24.50 -7.70 -13.01
N THR A 52 -23.93 -8.79 -12.50
CA THR A 52 -24.11 -9.24 -11.11
C THR A 52 -23.04 -8.70 -10.16
N PHE A 53 -22.30 -7.65 -10.56
CA PHE A 53 -21.25 -7.07 -9.73
C PHE A 53 -21.85 -6.36 -8.50
N HIS A 54 -21.38 -6.77 -7.33
CA HIS A 54 -21.66 -6.08 -6.07
C HIS A 54 -20.44 -5.28 -5.62
N CYS A 55 -20.65 -4.00 -5.27
CA CYS A 55 -19.61 -3.11 -4.75
C CYS A 55 -19.30 -3.38 -3.27
N SER A 56 -19.16 -4.66 -2.91
CA SER A 56 -18.89 -5.17 -1.56
C SER A 56 -17.69 -6.11 -1.51
N ASN A 57 -16.91 -6.18 -2.60
CA ASN A 57 -15.73 -7.02 -2.68
C ASN A 57 -14.61 -6.52 -1.75
N ALA A 58 -13.90 -7.46 -1.14
CA ALA A 58 -12.75 -7.15 -0.29
C ALA A 58 -11.62 -6.47 -1.08
N LEU A 59 -11.09 -5.37 -0.54
CA LEU A 59 -10.08 -4.55 -1.22
C LEU A 59 -8.64 -5.07 -1.07
N GLY A 60 -8.36 -5.96 -0.09
CA GLY A 60 -7.06 -6.62 -0.04
C GLY A 60 -6.38 -6.76 1.31
N LEU A 61 -7.03 -6.43 2.43
CA LEU A 61 -6.42 -6.58 3.76
C LEU A 61 -6.12 -8.05 4.06
N GLU A 62 -7.13 -8.92 3.95
CA GLU A 62 -6.98 -10.35 4.15
C GLU A 62 -6.14 -11.02 3.04
N SER A 63 -6.42 -10.70 1.77
CA SER A 63 -5.80 -11.38 0.62
C SER A 63 -4.36 -10.92 0.30
N GLY A 64 -3.82 -9.94 1.01
CA GLY A 64 -2.48 -9.41 0.78
C GLY A 64 -2.34 -8.44 -0.39
N LYS A 65 -3.42 -8.18 -1.16
CA LYS A 65 -3.39 -7.19 -2.26
C LYS A 65 -3.08 -5.77 -1.79
N ILE A 66 -3.44 -5.44 -0.55
CA ILE A 66 -2.93 -4.25 0.13
C ILE A 66 -1.61 -4.65 0.75
N SER A 67 -0.50 -4.08 0.28
CA SER A 67 0.84 -4.36 0.79
C SER A 67 1.06 -3.78 2.19
N ASP A 68 2.04 -4.31 2.92
CA ASP A 68 2.37 -3.84 4.28
C ASP A 68 2.71 -2.34 4.32
N ASP A 69 3.32 -1.81 3.26
CA ASP A 69 3.68 -0.39 3.14
C ASP A 69 2.47 0.54 3.05
N GLN A 70 1.33 -0.02 2.67
CA GLN A 70 0.07 0.71 2.61
C GLN A 70 -0.66 0.70 3.95
N ILE A 71 -0.19 -0.05 4.95
CA ILE A 71 -0.81 -0.14 6.28
C ILE A 71 0.10 0.57 7.28
N THR A 72 -0.37 1.69 7.82
CA THR A 72 0.39 2.48 8.79
C THR A 72 -0.49 2.83 9.98
N ALA A 73 0.11 3.21 11.10
CA ALA A 73 -0.63 3.62 12.29
C ALA A 73 0.04 4.83 12.93
N SER A 74 -0.67 5.48 13.85
CA SER A 74 -0.14 6.52 14.74
C SER A 74 1.05 6.01 15.55
N SER A 75 0.92 4.81 16.12
CA SER A 75 1.94 4.16 16.94
C SER A 75 1.77 2.64 16.90
N SER A 76 2.69 1.92 17.54
CA SER A 76 2.60 0.47 17.73
C SER A 76 3.24 0.10 19.06
N PHE A 77 2.76 -0.99 19.66
CA PHE A 77 3.28 -1.48 20.93
C PHE A 77 4.79 -1.74 20.85
N TYR A 78 5.51 -1.40 21.92
CA TYR A 78 6.96 -1.25 21.93
C TYR A 78 7.76 -2.55 21.68
N ASP A 79 7.15 -3.72 21.83
CA ASP A 79 7.82 -5.02 21.71
C ASP A 79 8.00 -5.49 20.25
N ASN A 80 7.52 -4.72 19.27
CA ASN A 80 7.54 -5.02 17.84
C ASN A 80 6.73 -6.25 17.40
N THR A 81 5.78 -6.72 18.22
CA THR A 81 4.91 -7.86 17.91
C THR A 81 3.45 -7.47 17.62
N TRP A 82 3.11 -6.18 17.67
CA TRP A 82 1.76 -5.64 17.43
C TRP A 82 1.74 -4.52 16.37
N LEU A 83 2.34 -4.81 15.23
CA LEU A 83 2.62 -3.87 14.16
C LEU A 83 1.38 -3.64 13.27
N PRO A 84 1.32 -2.53 12.51
CA PRO A 84 0.17 -2.21 11.66
C PRO A 84 -0.13 -3.30 10.63
N ARG A 85 0.91 -3.97 10.10
CA ARG A 85 0.80 -5.09 9.15
C ARG A 85 -0.02 -6.28 9.68
N GLN A 86 -0.12 -6.42 11.00
CA GLN A 86 -0.84 -7.52 11.67
C GLN A 86 -2.33 -7.23 11.83
N ALA A 87 -2.81 -6.03 11.45
CA ALA A 87 -4.23 -5.68 11.45
C ALA A 87 -5.06 -6.36 10.34
N ARG A 88 -4.50 -7.31 9.61
CA ARG A 88 -5.20 -8.03 8.56
C ARG A 88 -6.27 -8.93 9.18
N LEU A 89 -7.41 -9.06 8.49
CA LEU A 89 -8.46 -10.01 8.89
C LEU A 89 -7.90 -11.44 8.81
N ASN A 90 -8.31 -12.30 9.74
CA ASN A 90 -7.88 -13.71 9.82
C ASN A 90 -6.35 -13.88 9.87
N ASN A 91 -5.66 -12.96 10.54
CA ASN A 91 -4.22 -13.04 10.75
C ASN A 91 -3.88 -13.93 11.95
N ASP A 92 -3.02 -14.92 11.74
CA ASP A 92 -2.63 -15.90 12.76
C ASP A 92 -1.52 -15.40 13.71
N ASN A 93 -0.96 -14.21 13.44
CA ASN A 93 0.19 -13.68 14.17
C ASN A 93 -0.14 -12.32 14.80
N ASN A 94 -0.76 -12.33 15.99
CA ASN A 94 -1.23 -11.17 16.74
C ASN A 94 -2.12 -10.21 15.91
N ALA A 95 -2.29 -8.98 16.40
CA ALA A 95 -3.03 -7.90 15.76
C ALA A 95 -2.22 -6.59 15.80
N TRP A 96 -2.81 -5.48 15.37
CA TRP A 96 -2.25 -4.16 15.67
C TRP A 96 -2.73 -3.67 17.04
N THR A 97 -1.81 -3.11 17.81
CA THR A 97 -2.11 -2.42 19.07
C THR A 97 -1.24 -1.15 19.14
N PRO A 98 -1.81 0.02 19.45
CA PRO A 98 -1.02 1.24 19.61
C PRO A 98 -0.12 1.19 20.85
N ASN A 99 0.76 2.17 21.00
CA ASN A 99 1.62 2.29 22.17
C ASN A 99 0.89 2.80 23.42
N GLU A 100 -0.20 3.54 23.24
CA GLU A 100 -1.05 4.07 24.31
C GLU A 100 -2.53 3.79 24.02
N ASP A 101 -3.29 3.38 25.04
CA ASP A 101 -4.74 3.15 24.89
C ASP A 101 -5.51 4.48 24.97
N SER A 102 -5.59 5.16 23.82
CA SER A 102 -6.19 6.48 23.69
C SER A 102 -7.11 6.57 22.49
N SER A 103 -8.17 7.38 22.59
CA SER A 103 -9.09 7.66 21.48
C SER A 103 -8.46 8.48 20.34
N LYS A 104 -7.19 8.91 20.50
CA LYS A 104 -6.43 9.63 19.48
C LYS A 104 -5.60 8.71 18.57
N GLU A 105 -5.50 7.43 18.91
CA GLU A 105 -4.75 6.47 18.11
C GLU A 105 -5.54 6.04 16.87
N PHE A 106 -4.82 5.75 15.79
CA PHE A 106 -5.45 5.34 14.55
C PHE A 106 -4.56 4.34 13.79
N ILE A 107 -5.24 3.50 13.01
CA ILE A 107 -4.64 2.75 11.92
C ILE A 107 -5.24 3.26 10.62
N GLN A 108 -4.41 3.40 9.60
CA GLN A 108 -4.82 3.90 8.30
C GLN A 108 -4.28 3.00 7.20
N VAL A 109 -5.09 2.87 6.16
CA VAL A 109 -4.76 2.09 4.97
C VAL A 109 -4.79 3.02 3.76
N ARG A 110 -3.68 3.09 3.02
CA ARG A 110 -3.59 3.88 1.80
C ARG A 110 -3.99 3.02 0.59
N LEU A 111 -5.17 3.27 0.05
CA LEU A 111 -5.60 2.67 -1.21
C LEU A 111 -4.95 3.43 -2.38
N CYS A 112 -4.05 2.76 -3.11
CA CYS A 112 -3.35 3.35 -4.26
C CYS A 112 -4.25 3.30 -5.50
N GLY A 113 -4.97 4.40 -5.76
CA GLY A 113 -5.70 4.67 -7.00
C GLY A 113 -7.08 5.31 -6.76
N PRO A 114 -7.58 6.18 -7.66
CA PRO A 114 -8.99 6.57 -7.64
C PRO A 114 -9.82 5.31 -7.91
N LEU A 115 -10.86 5.09 -7.10
CA LEU A 115 -11.94 4.20 -7.53
C LEU A 115 -12.59 4.77 -8.79
#